data_AF-A0A378RIQ2-F1
#
_entry.id   AF-A0A378RIQ2-F1
#
_cell.length_a   1.000
_cell.length_b   1.000
_cell.length_c   1.000
_cell.angle_alpha   90.00
_cell.angle_beta   90.00
_cell.angle_gamma   90.00
#
_symmetry.space_group_name_H-M   'P 1'
#
loop_
_entity.id
_entity.type
_entity.pdbx_description
1 polymer ?
#
loop_
_entity_poly.entity_id
_entity_poly.type
_entity_poly.pdbx_seq_one_letter_code
_entity_poly.pdbx_strand_id
1 'polypeptide(L)'
;MFYSILLYATLIAGCAPLSLFLAGHKYSSQANRVVFPLIGLMVLSSIYEYVVSLQLQVSVVLWYQVYPALEFATLYFLFENYITQRPKWLFHSLLGLFLLFYILSLCCFDTDSYLMSTGINKIYSTFFVLLCTFLWIRQVSNQKKILKLYNESQFFIVMGLFFYYATTISVFILLGFIDKSGLYIYDYWLVNILASLILRITISIGVCKMI
;
A
#
# COMPACT_ATOMS: atom_id res chain seq x y z
N MET A 1 20.40 15.60 4.60
CA MET A 1 20.73 14.69 5.73
C MET A 1 19.48 14.05 6.32
N PHE A 2 18.50 14.82 6.81
CA PHE A 2 17.25 14.28 7.38
C PHE A 2 16.45 13.38 6.41
N TYR A 3 16.29 13.81 5.16
CA TYR A 3 15.64 13.03 4.10
C TYR A 3 16.25 11.63 3.93
N SER A 4 17.58 11.56 3.80
CA SER A 4 18.31 10.30 3.60
C SER A 4 18.16 9.37 4.81
N ILE A 5 18.21 9.90 6.02
CA ILE A 5 18.00 9.12 7.25
C ILE A 5 16.61 8.49 7.26
N LEU A 6 15.57 9.29 6.96
CA LEU A 6 14.19 8.81 6.89
C LEU A 6 13.99 7.76 5.80
N LEU A 7 14.61 7.96 4.62
CA LEU A 7 14.55 7.01 3.51
C LEU A 7 15.14 5.65 3.94
N TYR A 8 16.37 5.63 4.47
CA TYR A 8 16.99 4.39 4.92
C TYR A 8 16.22 3.73 6.07
N ALA A 9 15.75 4.52 7.05
CA ALA A 9 14.92 4.01 8.14
C ALA A 9 13.64 3.34 7.61
N THR A 10 13.00 3.97 6.62
CA THR A 10 11.81 3.42 5.95
C THR A 10 12.14 2.11 5.28
N LEU A 11 13.19 2.06 4.45
CA LEU A 11 13.62 0.84 3.74
C LEU A 11 13.87 -0.33 4.69
N ILE A 12 14.64 -0.10 5.76
CA ILE A 12 14.92 -1.10 6.80
C ILE A 12 13.63 -1.54 7.50
N ALA A 13 12.75 -0.60 7.85
CA ALA A 13 11.45 -0.90 8.46
C ALA A 13 10.55 -1.74 7.55
N GLY A 14 10.76 -1.74 6.23
CA GLY A 14 10.00 -2.58 5.31
C GLY A 14 10.30 -4.08 5.45
N CYS A 15 11.46 -4.43 6.02
CA CYS A 15 11.81 -5.82 6.33
C CYS A 15 11.26 -6.28 7.68
N ALA A 16 10.87 -5.35 8.57
CA ALA A 16 10.43 -5.66 9.93
C ALA A 16 9.16 -6.52 10.00
N PRO A 17 8.10 -6.28 9.20
CA PRO A 17 6.92 -7.15 9.24
C PRO A 17 7.25 -8.61 8.89
N LEU A 18 8.16 -8.85 7.95
CA LEU A 18 8.53 -10.21 7.54
C LEU A 18 9.38 -10.91 8.59
N SER A 19 10.34 -10.21 9.22
CA SER A 19 11.13 -10.81 10.30
C SER A 19 10.26 -11.19 11.50
N LEU A 20 9.31 -10.34 11.87
CA LEU A 20 8.31 -10.64 12.90
C LEU A 20 7.42 -11.81 12.49
N PHE A 21 6.95 -11.84 11.25
CA PHE A 21 6.13 -12.92 10.71
C PHE A 21 6.88 -14.27 10.72
N LEU A 22 8.18 -14.28 10.41
CA LEU A 22 9.05 -15.46 10.49
C LEU A 22 9.32 -15.91 11.93
N ALA A 23 9.48 -14.98 12.87
CA ALA A 23 9.71 -15.27 14.27
C ALA A 23 8.47 -15.86 14.98
N GLY A 24 7.27 -15.50 14.50
CA GLY A 24 6.03 -16.09 14.98
C GLY A 24 5.83 -17.51 14.46
N HIS A 25 6.07 -18.53 15.28
CA HIS A 25 5.88 -19.95 14.94
C HIS A 25 4.43 -20.38 14.57
N LYS A 26 3.47 -19.45 14.46
CA LYS A 26 2.05 -19.70 14.11
C LYS A 26 1.73 -19.43 12.63
N TYR A 27 2.54 -19.95 11.71
CA TYR A 27 2.31 -19.87 10.25
C TYR A 27 0.96 -20.41 9.78
N SER A 28 0.27 -21.20 10.62
CA SER A 28 -0.92 -21.97 10.21
C SER A 28 -2.25 -21.24 10.39
N SER A 29 -2.30 -20.03 10.96
CA SER A 29 -3.58 -19.32 11.09
C SER A 29 -4.04 -18.79 9.72
N GLN A 30 -5.32 -18.94 9.40
CA GLN A 30 -5.87 -18.42 8.15
C GLN A 30 -5.74 -16.89 8.05
N ALA A 31 -5.74 -16.18 9.18
CA ALA A 31 -5.49 -14.74 9.23
C ALA A 31 -4.08 -14.36 8.76
N ASN A 32 -3.07 -15.19 9.04
CA ASN A 32 -1.67 -14.94 8.69
C ASN A 32 -1.44 -15.09 7.18
N ARG A 33 -2.12 -16.05 6.55
CA ARG A 33 -2.04 -16.28 5.10
C ARG A 33 -2.58 -15.11 4.28
N VAL A 34 -3.56 -14.38 4.81
CA VAL A 34 -4.20 -13.26 4.11
C VAL A 34 -3.27 -12.04 3.99
N VAL A 35 -2.44 -11.79 5.00
CA VAL A 35 -1.56 -10.61 5.07
C VAL A 35 -0.22 -10.85 4.39
N PHE A 36 0.18 -12.11 4.25
CA PHE A 36 1.47 -12.49 3.69
C PHE A 36 1.79 -11.85 2.32
N PRO A 37 0.86 -11.79 1.34
CA PRO A 37 1.16 -11.15 0.05
C PRO A 37 1.50 -9.67 0.18
N LEU A 38 0.83 -8.94 1.09
CA LEU A 38 1.11 -7.54 1.36
C LEU A 38 2.51 -7.36 1.98
N ILE A 39 2.86 -8.19 2.97
CA ILE A 39 4.19 -8.16 3.60
C ILE A 39 5.28 -8.50 2.59
N GLY A 40 5.07 -9.53 1.78
CA GLY A 40 5.99 -9.94 0.73
C GLY A 40 6.23 -8.81 -0.28
N LEU A 41 5.18 -8.12 -0.70
CA LEU A 41 5.31 -6.98 -1.61
C LEU A 41 6.07 -5.80 -0.97
N MET A 42 5.87 -5.53 0.33
CA MET A 42 6.61 -4.48 1.04
C MET A 42 8.10 -4.76 1.10
N VAL A 43 8.48 -5.99 1.40
CA VAL A 43 9.89 -6.41 1.43
C VAL A 43 10.49 -6.35 0.03
N LEU A 44 9.77 -6.88 -0.97
CA LEU A 44 10.19 -6.83 -2.37
C LEU A 44 10.44 -5.38 -2.80
N SER A 45 9.53 -4.47 -2.47
CA SER A 45 9.67 -3.05 -2.78
C SER A 45 10.86 -2.41 -2.07
N SER A 46 11.08 -2.70 -0.78
CA SER A 46 12.25 -2.21 -0.04
C SER A 46 13.56 -2.69 -0.67
N ILE A 47 13.65 -3.97 -1.00
CA ILE A 47 14.86 -4.56 -1.59
C ILE A 47 15.08 -3.97 -2.98
N TYR A 48 14.03 -3.87 -3.79
CA TYR A 48 14.12 -3.30 -5.13
C TYR A 48 14.60 -1.83 -5.08
N GLU A 49 14.00 -1.01 -4.23
CA GLU A 49 14.38 0.40 -4.08
C GLU A 49 15.82 0.54 -3.56
N TYR A 50 16.23 -0.28 -2.58
CA TYR A 50 17.58 -0.24 -2.05
C TYR A 50 18.65 -0.74 -3.05
N VAL A 51 18.43 -1.89 -3.69
CA VAL A 51 19.43 -2.53 -4.55
C VAL A 51 19.40 -1.93 -5.96
N VAL A 52 18.23 -1.83 -6.57
CA VAL A 52 18.10 -1.46 -7.99
C VAL A 52 18.18 0.05 -8.17
N SER A 53 17.48 0.81 -7.32
CA SER A 53 17.46 2.27 -7.45
C SER A 53 18.70 2.94 -6.86
N LEU A 54 19.10 2.59 -5.62
CA LEU A 54 20.20 3.31 -4.94
C LEU A 54 21.58 2.76 -5.31
N GLN A 55 21.77 1.43 -5.33
CA GLN A 55 23.10 0.84 -5.56
C GLN A 55 23.42 0.71 -7.05
N LEU A 56 22.48 0.18 -7.85
CA LEU A 56 22.71 -0.10 -9.27
C LEU A 56 22.35 1.06 -10.21
N GLN A 57 21.61 2.07 -9.72
CA GLN A 57 21.15 3.23 -10.49
C GLN A 57 20.44 2.85 -11.81
N VAL A 58 19.77 1.69 -11.83
CA VAL A 58 19.04 1.21 -12.99
C VAL A 58 17.71 1.95 -13.07
N SER A 59 17.24 2.21 -14.29
CA SER A 59 15.94 2.83 -14.53
C SER A 59 14.82 2.09 -13.79
N VAL A 60 14.12 2.82 -12.93
CA VAL A 60 12.98 2.35 -12.14
C VAL A 60 11.64 2.53 -12.87
N VAL A 61 11.66 3.03 -14.11
CA VAL A 61 10.45 3.39 -14.88
C VAL A 61 9.49 2.20 -15.04
N LEU A 62 9.99 1.01 -15.39
CA LEU A 62 9.16 -0.20 -15.50
C LEU A 62 8.58 -0.63 -14.14
N TRP A 63 9.34 -0.45 -13.06
CA TRP A 63 8.88 -0.76 -11.72
C TRP A 63 7.68 0.10 -11.30
N TYR A 64 7.69 1.38 -11.66
CA TYR A 64 6.54 2.28 -11.44
C TYR A 64 5.25 1.83 -12.16
N GLN A 65 5.34 1.02 -13.21
CA GLN A 65 4.17 0.48 -13.90
C GLN A 65 3.72 -0.90 -13.37
N VAL A 66 4.67 -1.76 -13.00
CA VAL A 66 4.38 -3.11 -12.49
C VAL A 66 3.93 -3.07 -11.03
N TYR A 67 4.56 -2.22 -10.21
CA TYR A 67 4.30 -2.16 -8.79
C TYR A 67 2.83 -1.83 -8.45
N PRO A 68 2.16 -0.84 -9.07
CA PRO A 68 0.76 -0.55 -8.77
C PRO A 68 -0.19 -1.73 -9.06
N ALA A 69 0.12 -2.57 -10.05
CA ALA A 69 -0.67 -3.77 -10.33
C ALA A 69 -0.52 -4.83 -9.23
N LEU A 70 0.72 -5.09 -8.81
CA LEU A 70 0.99 -5.99 -7.68
C LEU A 70 0.38 -5.45 -6.38
N GLU A 71 0.52 -4.15 -6.15
CA GLU A 71 -0.06 -3.45 -5.00
C GLU A 71 -1.57 -3.63 -4.97
N PHE A 72 -2.27 -3.33 -6.07
CA PHE A 72 -3.72 -3.55 -6.14
C PHE A 72 -4.10 -5.02 -5.96
N ALA A 73 -3.37 -5.97 -6.58
CA ALA A 73 -3.67 -7.40 -6.43
C ALA A 73 -3.58 -7.86 -4.97
N THR A 74 -2.56 -7.42 -4.23
CA THR A 74 -2.41 -7.75 -2.81
C THR A 74 -3.50 -7.11 -1.95
N LEU A 75 -3.88 -5.86 -2.23
CA LEU A 75 -4.98 -5.19 -1.54
C LEU A 75 -6.32 -5.84 -1.82
N TYR A 76 -6.58 -6.18 -3.07
CA TYR A 76 -7.79 -6.87 -3.50
C TYR A 76 -7.92 -8.18 -2.74
N PHE A 77 -6.88 -9.03 -2.75
CA PHE A 77 -6.84 -10.27 -2.01
C PHE A 77 -7.06 -10.07 -0.50
N LEU A 78 -6.46 -9.05 0.10
CA LEU A 78 -6.60 -8.75 1.52
C LEU A 78 -8.03 -8.36 1.90
N PHE A 79 -8.60 -7.36 1.23
CA PHE A 79 -9.95 -6.87 1.55
C PHE A 79 -11.03 -7.88 1.17
N GLU A 80 -10.78 -8.66 0.11
CA GLU A 80 -11.60 -9.80 -0.22
C GLU A 80 -11.66 -10.79 0.95
N ASN A 81 -10.56 -11.10 1.63
CA ASN A 81 -10.62 -12.04 2.75
C ASN A 81 -11.14 -11.41 4.06
N TYR A 82 -10.97 -10.10 4.26
CA TYR A 82 -11.38 -9.42 5.50
C TYR A 82 -12.88 -9.08 5.55
N ILE A 83 -13.50 -8.84 4.39
CA ILE A 83 -14.92 -8.45 4.31
C ILE A 83 -15.74 -9.69 3.93
N THR A 84 -16.32 -10.34 4.95
CA THR A 84 -17.11 -11.56 4.81
C THR A 84 -18.52 -11.30 4.28
N GLN A 85 -19.14 -10.19 4.70
CA GLN A 85 -20.49 -9.80 4.24
C GLN A 85 -20.44 -8.88 3.02
N ARG A 86 -19.68 -9.29 1.98
CA ARG A 86 -19.53 -8.49 0.76
C ARG A 86 -20.52 -8.89 -0.34
N PRO A 87 -21.13 -7.91 -1.05
CA PRO A 87 -21.75 -8.21 -2.32
C PRO A 87 -20.67 -8.59 -3.34
N LYS A 88 -20.67 -9.84 -3.82
CA LYS A 88 -19.67 -10.33 -4.79
C LYS A 88 -19.59 -9.46 -6.04
N TRP A 89 -20.74 -8.99 -6.54
CA TRP A 89 -20.81 -8.14 -7.73
C TRP A 89 -19.97 -6.87 -7.58
N LEU A 90 -19.99 -6.23 -6.40
CA LEU A 90 -19.25 -5.00 -6.14
C LEU A 90 -17.73 -5.22 -6.28
N PHE A 91 -17.21 -6.34 -5.74
CA PHE A 91 -15.78 -6.66 -5.85
C PHE A 91 -15.37 -6.97 -7.30
N HIS A 92 -16.19 -7.72 -8.04
CA HIS A 92 -15.91 -7.99 -9.46
C HIS A 92 -15.98 -6.71 -10.30
N SER A 93 -16.93 -5.82 -10.02
CA SER A 93 -17.00 -4.51 -10.67
C SER A 93 -15.78 -3.65 -10.37
N LEU A 94 -15.29 -3.64 -9.12
CA LEU A 94 -14.05 -2.93 -8.76
C LEU A 94 -12.82 -3.54 -9.41
N LEU A 95 -12.78 -4.86 -9.60
CA LEU A 95 -11.69 -5.50 -10.35
C LEU A 95 -11.73 -5.11 -11.83
N GLY A 96 -12.91 -5.19 -12.46
CA GLY A 96 -13.08 -4.79 -13.86
C GLY A 96 -12.75 -3.32 -14.10
N LEU A 97 -13.17 -2.45 -13.18
CA LEU A 97 -12.85 -1.03 -13.24
C LEU A 97 -11.35 -0.77 -13.03
N PHE A 98 -10.69 -1.48 -12.11
CA PHE A 98 -9.23 -1.41 -11.96
C PHE A 98 -8.52 -1.76 -13.26
N LEU A 99 -8.89 -2.86 -13.91
CA LEU A 99 -8.28 -3.29 -15.18
C LEU A 99 -8.46 -2.23 -16.26
N LEU A 100 -9.62 -1.57 -16.32
CA LEU A 100 -9.86 -0.45 -17.23
C LEU A 100 -8.90 0.71 -16.95
N PHE A 101 -8.79 1.16 -15.69
CA PHE A 101 -7.85 2.23 -15.30
C PHE A 101 -6.39 1.84 -15.53
N TYR A 102 -6.04 0.57 -15.33
CA TYR A 102 -4.69 0.06 -15.56
C TYR A 102 -4.33 0.05 -17.05
N ILE A 103 -5.26 -0.35 -17.92
CA ILE A 103 -5.09 -0.26 -19.38
C ILE A 103 -4.95 1.20 -19.81
N LEU A 104 -5.77 2.12 -19.28
CA LEU A 104 -5.63 3.55 -19.54
C LEU A 104 -4.25 4.08 -19.10
N SER A 105 -3.79 3.64 -17.93
CA SER A 105 -2.45 3.95 -17.43
C SER A 105 -1.36 3.45 -18.37
N LEU A 106 -1.47 2.24 -18.93
CA LEU A 106 -0.54 1.72 -19.93
C LEU A 106 -0.55 2.54 -21.23
N CYS A 107 -1.70 3.03 -21.67
CA CYS A 107 -1.77 3.91 -22.84
C CYS A 107 -1.10 5.28 -22.60
N CYS A 108 -1.03 5.73 -21.35
CA CYS A 108 -0.37 6.98 -20.96
C CYS A 108 1.08 6.78 -20.50
N PHE A 109 1.60 5.55 -20.56
CA PHE A 109 2.95 5.23 -20.11
C PHE A 109 3.97 5.60 -21.17
N ASP A 110 4.69 6.70 -20.91
CA ASP A 110 5.87 7.13 -21.66
C ASP A 110 7.01 7.45 -20.66
N THR A 111 8.25 7.51 -21.13
CA THR A 111 9.42 7.80 -20.28
C THR A 111 9.31 9.17 -19.61
N ASP A 112 8.60 10.10 -20.23
CA ASP A 112 8.42 11.47 -19.72
C ASP A 112 7.15 11.63 -18.87
N SER A 113 6.23 10.66 -18.90
CA SER A 113 4.91 10.73 -18.24
C SER A 113 4.65 9.62 -17.22
N TYR A 114 5.67 8.86 -16.82
CA TYR A 114 5.51 7.71 -15.91
C TYR A 114 4.87 8.09 -14.56
N LEU A 115 5.11 9.31 -14.07
CA LEU A 115 4.48 9.83 -12.84
C LEU A 115 2.96 9.99 -13.00
N MET A 116 2.50 10.43 -14.18
CA MET A 116 1.08 10.57 -14.48
C MET A 116 0.39 9.21 -14.55
N SER A 117 1.02 8.23 -15.21
CA SER A 117 0.54 6.84 -15.24
C SER A 117 0.42 6.26 -13.81
N THR A 118 1.44 6.47 -12.98
CA THR A 118 1.46 6.04 -11.58
C THR A 118 0.34 6.72 -10.78
N GLY A 119 0.12 8.01 -11.00
CA GLY A 119 -0.94 8.79 -10.36
C GLY A 119 -2.34 8.24 -10.65
N ILE A 120 -2.64 7.87 -11.90
CA ILE A 120 -3.93 7.27 -12.29
C ILE A 120 -4.20 5.99 -11.48
N ASN A 121 -3.23 5.08 -11.43
CA ASN A 121 -3.37 3.85 -10.66
C ASN A 121 -3.51 4.12 -9.16
N LYS A 122 -2.77 5.10 -8.63
CA LYS A 122 -2.81 5.41 -7.20
C LYS A 122 -4.15 6.01 -6.79
N ILE A 123 -4.75 6.89 -7.60
CA ILE A 123 -6.10 7.43 -7.37
C ILE A 123 -7.11 6.29 -7.25
N TYR A 124 -7.04 5.33 -8.18
CA TYR A 124 -7.93 4.18 -8.16
C TYR A 124 -7.72 3.30 -6.91
N SER A 125 -6.47 2.93 -6.61
CA SER A 125 -6.14 2.13 -5.44
C SER A 125 -6.55 2.83 -4.14
N THR A 126 -6.39 4.15 -4.03
CA THR A 126 -6.90 4.92 -2.88
C THR A 126 -8.41 4.80 -2.78
N PHE A 127 -9.15 5.03 -3.87
CA PHE A 127 -10.61 4.92 -3.86
C PHE A 127 -11.05 3.51 -3.39
N PHE A 128 -10.41 2.47 -3.91
CA PHE A 128 -10.65 1.09 -3.50
C PHE A 128 -10.41 0.86 -2.00
N VAL A 129 -9.26 1.31 -1.49
CA VAL A 129 -8.89 1.15 -0.07
C VAL A 129 -9.85 1.91 0.85
N LEU A 130 -10.23 3.15 0.50
CA LEU A 130 -11.18 3.93 1.28
C LEU A 130 -12.54 3.25 1.34
N LEU A 131 -13.08 2.84 0.18
CA LEU A 131 -14.36 2.14 0.10
C LEU A 131 -14.34 0.84 0.93
N CYS A 132 -13.31 0.02 0.77
CA CYS A 132 -13.19 -1.24 1.50
C CYS A 132 -12.99 -1.02 3.00
N THR A 133 -12.25 0.02 3.41
CA THR A 133 -12.11 0.40 4.81
C THR A 133 -13.47 0.74 5.42
N PHE A 134 -14.30 1.54 4.73
CA PHE A 134 -15.65 1.85 5.18
C PHE A 134 -16.54 0.61 5.29
N LEU A 135 -16.48 -0.29 4.30
CA LEU A 135 -17.22 -1.56 4.34
C LEU A 135 -16.77 -2.45 5.51
N TRP A 136 -15.47 -2.51 5.78
CA TRP A 136 -14.91 -3.26 6.90
C TRP A 136 -15.35 -2.66 8.24
N ILE A 137 -15.26 -1.34 8.42
CA ILE A 137 -15.73 -0.65 9.65
C ILE A 137 -17.22 -0.93 9.87
N ARG A 138 -18.05 -0.83 8.82
CA ARG A 138 -19.47 -1.15 8.90
C ARG A 138 -19.72 -2.59 9.34
N GLN A 139 -18.98 -3.55 8.78
CA GLN A 139 -19.09 -4.96 9.18
C GLN A 139 -18.72 -5.17 10.65
N VAL A 140 -17.62 -4.59 11.11
CA VAL A 140 -17.17 -4.73 12.50
C VAL A 140 -18.16 -4.08 13.48
N SER A 141 -18.72 -2.93 13.08
CA SER A 141 -19.76 -2.25 13.84
C SER A 141 -21.02 -3.11 13.99
N ASN A 142 -21.52 -3.69 12.89
CA ASN A 142 -22.68 -4.59 12.91
C ASN A 142 -22.46 -5.84 13.77
N GLN A 143 -21.22 -6.34 13.86
CA GLN A 143 -20.87 -7.51 14.68
C GLN A 143 -20.72 -7.19 16.18
N LYS A 144 -20.99 -5.94 16.63
CA LYS A 144 -20.82 -5.47 18.02
C LYS A 144 -19.42 -5.74 18.60
N LYS A 145 -18.40 -5.93 17.76
CA LYS A 145 -17.00 -6.17 18.17
C LYS A 145 -16.24 -4.89 18.51
N ILE A 146 -16.92 -3.74 18.50
CA ILE A 146 -16.31 -2.41 18.63
C ILE A 146 -15.45 -2.28 19.91
N LEU A 147 -15.92 -2.85 21.03
CA LEU A 147 -15.27 -2.73 22.34
C LEU A 147 -13.87 -3.38 22.44
N LYS A 148 -13.46 -4.22 21.46
CA LYS A 148 -12.15 -4.90 21.45
C LYS A 148 -11.34 -4.70 20.17
N LEU A 149 -11.76 -3.76 19.31
CA LEU A 149 -11.13 -3.47 18.01
C LEU A 149 -9.61 -3.26 18.08
N TYR A 150 -9.14 -2.52 19.09
CA TYR A 150 -7.72 -2.22 19.25
C TYR A 150 -6.87 -3.45 19.58
N ASN A 151 -7.47 -4.59 19.92
CA ASN A 151 -6.76 -5.86 20.15
C ASN A 151 -6.74 -6.76 18.92
N GLU A 152 -7.51 -6.44 17.89
CA GLU A 152 -7.54 -7.21 16.65
C GLU A 152 -6.40 -6.75 15.73
N SER A 153 -5.65 -7.71 15.18
CA SER A 153 -4.57 -7.44 14.23
C SER A 153 -5.06 -6.76 12.95
N GLN A 154 -6.26 -7.13 12.48
CA GLN A 154 -6.89 -6.56 11.29
C GLN A 154 -7.08 -5.05 11.39
N PHE A 155 -7.34 -4.53 12.60
CA PHE A 155 -7.56 -3.10 12.82
C PHE A 155 -6.31 -2.28 12.45
N PHE A 156 -5.13 -2.69 12.93
CA PHE A 156 -3.89 -1.96 12.64
C PHE A 156 -3.53 -1.99 11.16
N ILE A 157 -3.78 -3.12 10.49
CA ILE A 157 -3.49 -3.28 9.06
C ILE A 157 -4.43 -2.41 8.22
N VAL A 158 -5.74 -2.49 8.45
CA VAL A 158 -6.74 -1.72 7.71
C VAL A 158 -6.57 -0.22 7.96
N MET A 159 -6.36 0.20 9.21
CA MET A 159 -6.14 1.62 9.53
C MET A 159 -4.81 2.14 8.97
N GLY A 160 -3.75 1.34 9.02
CA GLY A 160 -2.46 1.69 8.41
C GLY A 160 -2.61 1.95 6.91
N LEU A 161 -3.31 1.06 6.20
CA LEU A 161 -3.64 1.22 4.78
C LEU A 161 -4.47 2.49 4.55
N PHE A 162 -5.53 2.70 5.33
CA PHE A 162 -6.35 3.90 5.23
C PHE A 162 -5.52 5.19 5.36
N PHE A 163 -4.69 5.31 6.38
CA PHE A 163 -3.86 6.50 6.60
C PHE A 163 -2.85 6.71 5.46
N TYR A 164 -2.20 5.64 5.01
CA TYR A 164 -1.26 5.72 3.91
C TYR A 164 -1.93 6.20 2.61
N TYR A 165 -3.04 5.59 2.22
CA TYR A 165 -3.74 5.93 0.97
C TYR A 165 -4.43 7.29 1.02
N ALA A 166 -4.94 7.71 2.19
CA ALA A 166 -5.50 9.04 2.39
C ALA A 166 -4.43 10.14 2.32
N THR A 167 -3.20 9.87 2.79
CA THR A 167 -2.10 10.83 2.74
C THR A 167 -1.47 10.91 1.35
N THR A 168 -1.23 9.76 0.72
CA THR A 168 -0.49 9.70 -0.55
C THR A 168 -1.28 10.18 -1.75
N ILE A 169 -2.62 10.08 -1.76
CA ILE A 169 -3.41 10.58 -2.90
C ILE A 169 -3.19 12.07 -3.16
N SER A 170 -3.14 12.89 -2.10
CA SER A 170 -2.87 14.32 -2.21
C SER A 170 -1.50 14.58 -2.84
N VAL A 171 -0.49 13.79 -2.45
CA VAL A 171 0.87 13.88 -2.99
C VAL A 171 0.89 13.53 -4.49
N PHE A 172 0.26 12.41 -4.89
CA PHE A 172 0.25 11.97 -6.29
C PHE A 172 -0.59 12.85 -7.21
N ILE A 173 -1.69 13.43 -6.72
CA ILE A 173 -2.45 14.43 -7.48
C ILE A 173 -1.58 15.67 -7.72
N LEU A 174 -0.93 16.17 -6.67
CA LEU A 174 -0.10 17.39 -6.76
C LEU A 174 1.16 17.18 -7.61
N LEU A 175 1.79 16.00 -7.55
CA LEU A 175 2.97 15.67 -8.36
C LEU A 175 2.74 15.85 -9.86
N GLY A 176 1.57 15.49 -10.38
CA GLY A 176 1.22 15.68 -11.79
C GLY A 176 1.18 17.16 -12.24
N PHE A 177 1.00 18.08 -11.29
CA PHE A 177 1.04 19.53 -11.56
C PHE A 177 2.41 20.14 -11.25
N ILE A 178 3.10 19.64 -10.23
CA ILE A 178 4.36 20.21 -9.73
C ILE A 178 5.54 19.93 -10.66
N ASP A 179 5.56 18.76 -11.31
CA ASP A 179 6.62 18.36 -12.26
C ASP A 179 6.87 19.42 -13.35
N LYS A 180 5.83 20.19 -13.73
CA LYS A 180 5.90 21.27 -14.72
C LYS A 180 6.41 22.62 -14.19
N SER A 181 6.49 22.78 -12.87
CA SER A 181 6.76 24.07 -12.20
C SER A 181 8.15 24.18 -11.57
N GLY A 182 8.94 23.10 -11.58
CA GLY A 182 10.31 23.08 -11.03
C GLY A 182 10.41 23.28 -9.51
N LEU A 183 9.28 23.28 -8.80
CA LEU A 183 9.21 23.44 -7.35
C LEU A 183 9.57 22.14 -6.61
N TYR A 184 10.04 22.28 -5.36
CA TYR A 184 10.63 21.26 -4.48
C TYR A 184 9.94 19.88 -4.45
N ILE A 185 10.19 19.04 -5.46
CA ILE A 185 9.71 17.64 -5.56
C ILE A 185 10.11 16.83 -4.30
N TYR A 186 11.27 17.13 -3.73
CA TYR A 186 11.80 16.46 -2.53
C TYR A 186 10.91 16.60 -1.29
N ASP A 187 10.27 17.75 -1.09
CA ASP A 187 9.44 18.00 0.10
C ASP A 187 8.13 17.22 0.02
N TYR A 188 7.53 17.14 -1.18
CA TYR A 188 6.36 16.30 -1.43
C TYR A 188 6.68 14.81 -1.30
N TRP A 189 7.87 14.40 -1.75
CA TRP A 189 8.32 13.03 -1.62
C TRP A 189 8.56 12.62 -0.16
N LEU A 190 9.01 13.56 0.69
CA LEU A 190 9.19 13.33 2.12
C LEU A 190 7.87 12.93 2.81
N VAL A 191 6.75 13.54 2.42
CA VAL A 191 5.41 13.18 2.94
C VAL A 191 5.08 11.73 2.60
N ASN A 192 5.38 11.27 1.38
CA ASN A 192 5.19 9.89 0.97
C ASN A 192 6.08 8.92 1.77
N ILE A 193 7.35 9.28 2.03
CA ILE A 193 8.26 8.49 2.87
C ILE A 193 7.71 8.36 4.30
N LEU A 194 7.26 9.46 4.90
CA LEU A 194 6.67 9.43 6.25
C LEU A 194 5.41 8.57 6.31
N ALA A 195 4.50 8.71 5.33
CA ALA A 195 3.30 7.88 5.25
C ALA A 195 3.65 6.40 5.10
N SER A 196 4.65 6.07 4.28
CA SER A 196 5.17 4.70 4.09
C SER A 196 5.77 4.14 5.39
N LEU A 197 6.51 4.96 6.14
CA LEU A 197 7.07 4.55 7.43
C LEU A 197 5.96 4.22 8.44
N ILE A 198 4.94 5.09 8.56
CA ILE A 198 3.78 4.86 9.43
C ILE A 198 3.05 3.56 9.04
N LEU A 199 2.89 3.31 7.73
CA LEU A 199 2.30 2.07 7.22
C LEU A 199 3.09 0.84 7.67
N ARG A 200 4.43 0.86 7.53
CA ARG A 200 5.30 -0.26 7.92
C ARG A 200 5.25 -0.52 9.42
N ILE A 201 5.21 0.53 10.24
CA ILE A 201 5.07 0.43 11.70
C ILE A 201 3.71 -0.19 12.07
N THR A 202 2.62 0.33 11.51
CA THR A 202 1.26 -0.15 11.82
C THR A 202 1.05 -1.60 11.39
N ILE A 203 1.57 -2.01 10.24
CA ILE A 203 1.54 -3.42 9.81
C ILE A 203 2.41 -4.29 10.73
N SER A 204 3.59 -3.83 11.14
CA SER A 204 4.42 -4.58 12.09
C SER A 204 3.69 -4.81 13.41
N ILE A 205 2.99 -3.80 13.94
CA ILE A 205 2.15 -3.94 15.13
C ILE A 205 1.00 -4.94 14.87
N GLY A 206 0.35 -4.84 13.72
CA GLY A 206 -0.70 -5.78 13.30
C GLY A 206 -0.20 -7.23 13.28
N VAL A 207 0.99 -7.48 12.71
CA VAL A 207 1.64 -8.79 12.68
C VAL A 207 1.99 -9.27 14.08
N CYS A 208 2.56 -8.41 14.94
CA CYS A 208 2.84 -8.77 16.33
C CYS A 208 1.59 -9.24 17.09
N LYS A 209 0.43 -8.62 16.85
CA LYS A 209 -0.83 -9.04 17.47
C LYS A 209 -1.39 -10.37 16.92
N MET A 210 -0.83 -10.91 15.84
CA MET A 210 -1.20 -12.21 15.29
C MET A 210 -0.42 -13.38 15.91
N ILE A 211 0.72 -13.09 16.56
CA ILE A 211 1.62 -14.07 17.20
C ILE A 211 1.09 -14.41 18.60
#